data_AF-A0A7X3V121-F1
#
_entry.id   AF-A0A7X3V121-F1
#
_cell.length_a   1.000
_cell.length_b   1.000
_cell.length_c   1.000
_cell.angle_alpha   90.00
_cell.angle_beta   90.00
_cell.angle_gamma   90.00
#
_symmetry.space_group_name_H-M   'P 1'
#
loop_
_entity.id
_entity.type
_entity.pdbx_description
1 polymer ?
#
loop_
_entity_poly.entity_id
_entity_poly.type
_entity_poly.pdbx_seq_one_letter_code
_entity_poly.pdbx_strand_id
1 'polypeptide(L)'
;MVQRRWCRLAALAAVVVFTACEQAEQLQDRFRDMTPHEAYQASLADAGLAETALGRDWTEAGRGVLDSPTTVTLPFQESGHIAPEVPGAVAYRLSIPRGRRLTFRVSLDSEEDTRLFIDLFRMPQDEEDPLRPVVSSDSLSHTFVHEPWRGGEFILRVQPELLRGGRFQINVAEEAQLGFPVEGYGVPSVLSFFGDPRDGGRRQHHGVDIFAPRGTPVLAATAGTVRRVRVTNRGGKVVWVRDPVHDASIYYAHLDSQYVRDGQWVERGDTVGFVGNTGNARTTPPHLHFGLYRRGPVDPFPFITQPAGVLPELTADLTLLGDRVVPANDGIRLRAAPGRRGSILQELNRTTPLRVTGAAGEWFRVRLPDGTNGYVAARLMEAAGDNAEIAADGGGR
;
A
#
# COMPACT_ATOMS: atom_id res chain seq x y z
N MET A 1 -15.57 -3.22 -49.95
CA MET A 1 -14.89 -2.05 -49.34
C MET A 1 -15.49 -1.60 -47.99
N VAL A 2 -16.28 -2.43 -47.28
CA VAL A 2 -17.06 -2.00 -46.09
C VAL A 2 -16.49 -2.55 -44.76
N GLN A 3 -15.57 -3.51 -44.79
CA GLN A 3 -15.10 -4.22 -43.58
C GLN A 3 -13.95 -3.52 -42.83
N ARG A 4 -13.32 -2.49 -43.41
CA ARG A 4 -12.20 -1.74 -42.79
C ARG A 4 -12.63 -0.51 -41.95
N ARG A 5 -13.90 -0.12 -41.98
CA ARG A 5 -14.41 1.08 -41.25
C ARG A 5 -14.86 0.76 -39.82
N TRP A 6 -15.25 -0.47 -39.52
CA TRP A 6 -15.75 -0.86 -38.19
C TRP A 6 -14.64 -1.07 -37.16
N CYS A 7 -13.46 -1.56 -37.56
CA CYS A 7 -12.31 -1.65 -36.64
C CYS A 7 -11.74 -0.29 -36.21
N ARG A 8 -11.93 0.77 -37.01
CA ARG A 8 -11.49 2.12 -36.64
C ARG A 8 -12.44 2.83 -35.68
N LEU A 9 -13.75 2.57 -35.78
CA LEU A 9 -14.77 3.11 -34.86
C LEU A 9 -14.73 2.44 -33.49
N ALA A 10 -14.48 1.13 -33.43
CA ALA A 10 -14.30 0.43 -32.15
C ALA A 10 -13.00 0.84 -31.43
N ALA A 11 -11.91 1.07 -32.19
CA ALA A 11 -10.67 1.61 -31.63
C ALA A 11 -10.83 3.07 -31.17
N LEU A 12 -11.53 3.93 -31.93
CA LEU A 12 -11.83 5.31 -31.49
C LEU A 12 -12.73 5.34 -30.26
N ALA A 13 -13.75 4.49 -30.17
CA ALA A 13 -14.65 4.44 -29.01
C ALA A 13 -13.94 3.90 -27.75
N ALA A 14 -13.01 2.96 -27.89
CA ALA A 14 -12.17 2.52 -26.78
C ALA A 14 -11.22 3.63 -26.33
N VAL A 15 -10.54 4.31 -27.25
CA VAL A 15 -9.65 5.44 -26.94
C VAL A 15 -10.41 6.58 -26.26
N VAL A 16 -11.61 6.93 -26.72
CA VAL A 16 -12.44 7.99 -26.12
C VAL A 16 -12.94 7.64 -24.71
N VAL A 17 -13.13 6.36 -24.39
CA VAL A 17 -13.56 5.92 -23.04
C VAL A 17 -12.40 5.85 -22.06
N PHE A 18 -11.20 5.49 -22.52
CA PHE A 18 -9.99 5.54 -21.68
C PHE A 18 -9.61 6.99 -21.35
N THR A 19 -9.62 7.88 -22.35
CA THR A 19 -9.32 9.30 -22.11
C THR A 19 -10.39 9.97 -21.25
N ALA A 20 -11.66 9.53 -21.28
CA ALA A 20 -12.72 10.16 -20.49
C ALA A 20 -12.60 9.92 -18.97
N CYS A 21 -12.08 8.78 -18.53
CA CYS A 21 -11.81 8.56 -17.09
C CYS A 21 -10.58 9.35 -16.63
N GLU A 22 -9.55 9.38 -17.46
CA GLU A 22 -8.30 10.09 -17.18
C GLU A 22 -8.50 11.61 -17.19
N GLN A 23 -9.27 12.14 -18.15
CA GLN A 23 -9.65 13.56 -18.23
C GLN A 23 -10.59 13.98 -17.10
N ALA A 24 -11.46 13.09 -16.62
CA ALA A 24 -12.31 13.36 -15.46
C ALA A 24 -11.49 13.47 -14.17
N GLU A 25 -10.47 12.62 -13.99
CA GLU A 25 -9.56 12.70 -12.85
C GLU A 25 -8.62 13.93 -12.95
N GLN A 26 -8.09 14.25 -14.15
CA GLN A 26 -7.28 15.47 -14.38
C GLN A 26 -8.08 16.78 -14.15
N LEU A 27 -9.37 16.79 -14.48
CA LEU A 27 -10.25 17.93 -14.17
C LEU A 27 -10.49 18.06 -12.66
N GLN A 28 -10.60 16.95 -11.94
CA GLN A 28 -10.79 16.95 -10.49
C GLN A 28 -9.55 17.48 -9.74
N ASP A 29 -8.34 17.22 -10.26
CA ASP A 29 -7.09 17.77 -9.72
C ASP A 29 -6.99 19.30 -9.80
N ARG A 30 -7.60 19.93 -10.81
CA ARG A 30 -7.61 21.40 -10.93
C ARG A 30 -8.52 22.09 -9.91
N PHE A 31 -9.44 21.34 -9.31
CA PHE A 31 -10.42 21.86 -8.35
C PHE A 31 -10.31 21.17 -6.97
N ARG A 32 -9.19 20.49 -6.70
CA ARG A 32 -8.94 19.92 -5.37
C ARG A 32 -8.53 21.02 -4.39
N ASP A 33 -8.93 20.86 -3.13
CA ASP A 33 -8.40 21.66 -2.04
C ASP A 33 -6.90 21.37 -1.85
N MET A 34 -6.17 22.35 -1.32
CA MET A 34 -4.77 22.17 -0.94
C MET A 34 -4.66 21.06 0.11
N THR A 35 -3.63 20.22 0.00
CA THR A 35 -3.29 19.32 1.10
C THR A 35 -2.85 20.13 2.33
N PRO A 36 -2.90 19.58 3.55
CA PRO A 36 -2.36 20.27 4.73
C PRO A 36 -0.90 20.70 4.55
N HIS A 37 -0.10 19.91 3.84
CA HIS A 37 1.28 20.26 3.49
C HIS A 37 1.34 21.48 2.56
N GLU A 38 0.54 21.52 1.50
CA GLU A 38 0.49 22.64 0.56
C GLU A 38 -0.04 23.91 1.22
N ALA A 39 -1.06 23.78 2.07
CA ALA A 39 -1.60 24.88 2.86
C ALA A 39 -0.54 25.45 3.83
N TYR A 40 0.26 24.59 4.46
CA TYR A 40 1.37 25.03 5.29
C TYR A 40 2.45 25.72 4.47
N GLN A 41 2.83 25.19 3.31
CA GLN A 41 3.77 25.82 2.40
C GLN A 41 3.30 27.23 1.97
N ALA A 42 2.01 27.38 1.64
CA ALA A 42 1.42 28.67 1.33
C ALA A 42 1.50 29.62 2.54
N SER A 43 1.22 29.12 3.76
CA SER A 43 1.33 29.94 4.98
C SER A 43 2.76 30.42 5.27
N LEU A 44 3.79 29.63 4.91
CA LEU A 44 5.18 30.07 4.99
C LEU A 44 5.46 31.20 3.99
N ALA A 45 4.87 31.14 2.79
CA ALA A 45 4.99 32.20 1.81
C ALA A 45 4.30 33.50 2.28
N ASP A 46 3.08 33.39 2.80
CA ASP A 46 2.33 34.52 3.35
C ASP A 46 3.05 35.17 4.54
N ALA A 47 3.75 34.38 5.36
CA ALA A 47 4.57 34.85 6.46
C ALA A 47 5.93 35.43 6.03
N GLY A 48 6.27 35.42 4.73
CA GLY A 48 7.56 35.86 4.21
C GLY A 48 8.72 34.90 4.53
N LEU A 49 8.43 33.67 4.94
CA LEU A 49 9.41 32.66 5.32
C LEU A 49 9.84 31.77 4.15
N ALA A 50 9.05 31.65 3.08
CA ALA A 50 9.36 30.78 1.94
C ALA A 50 10.71 31.09 1.28
N GLU A 51 11.08 32.37 1.20
CA GLU A 51 12.34 32.83 0.60
C GLU A 51 13.53 32.88 1.59
N THR A 52 13.33 32.41 2.82
CA THR A 52 14.44 32.21 3.76
C THR A 52 15.22 30.93 3.40
N ALA A 53 16.46 30.80 3.88
CA ALA A 53 17.22 29.55 3.68
C ALA A 53 16.43 28.34 4.21
N LEU A 54 15.93 28.44 5.45
CA LEU A 54 15.14 27.40 6.09
C LEU A 54 13.82 27.08 5.35
N GLY A 55 13.11 28.09 4.85
CA GLY A 55 11.87 27.90 4.09
C GLY A 55 12.10 27.20 2.74
N ARG A 56 13.17 27.58 2.02
CA ARG A 56 13.59 26.89 0.80
C ARG A 56 14.02 25.45 1.08
N ASP A 57 14.82 25.24 2.13
CA ASP A 57 15.30 23.92 2.51
C ASP A 57 14.14 22.99 2.92
N TRP A 58 13.14 23.51 3.63
CA TRP A 58 11.93 22.74 3.97
C TRP A 58 11.12 22.35 2.74
N THR A 59 10.95 23.28 1.80
CA THR A 59 10.24 23.03 0.54
C THR A 59 10.98 21.99 -0.30
N GLU A 60 12.31 22.15 -0.43
CA GLU A 60 13.15 21.25 -1.21
C GLU A 60 13.25 19.87 -0.56
N ALA A 61 13.33 19.77 0.77
CA ALA A 61 13.29 18.50 1.48
C ALA A 61 11.98 17.74 1.19
N GLY A 62 10.84 18.44 1.21
CA GLY A 62 9.53 17.86 0.94
C GLY A 62 9.32 17.41 -0.51
N ARG A 63 9.96 18.10 -1.47
CA ARG A 63 9.91 17.78 -2.90
C ARG A 63 10.91 16.68 -3.27
N GLY A 64 12.17 16.83 -2.86
CA GLY A 64 13.27 15.95 -3.25
C GLY A 64 13.09 14.50 -2.78
N VAL A 65 12.43 14.26 -1.64
CA VAL A 65 12.15 12.88 -1.19
C VAL A 65 11.16 12.15 -2.10
N LEU A 66 10.34 12.87 -2.88
CA LEU A 66 9.41 12.28 -3.84
C LEU A 66 10.14 11.82 -5.12
N ASP A 67 11.27 12.42 -5.45
CA ASP A 67 12.11 12.05 -6.60
C ASP A 67 12.92 10.77 -6.32
N SER A 68 13.37 10.58 -5.06
CA SER A 68 14.16 9.42 -4.63
C SER A 68 13.62 8.75 -3.36
N PRO A 69 12.38 8.22 -3.37
CA PRO A 69 11.79 7.54 -2.22
C PRO A 69 12.45 6.18 -1.96
N THR A 70 12.50 5.76 -0.70
CA THR A 70 13.00 4.43 -0.34
C THR A 70 11.97 3.35 -0.69
N THR A 71 12.32 2.40 -1.54
CA THR A 71 11.44 1.26 -1.84
C THR A 71 11.38 0.28 -0.67
N VAL A 72 10.17 -0.03 -0.20
CA VAL A 72 9.91 -0.95 0.91
C VAL A 72 8.97 -2.08 0.51
N THR A 73 9.10 -3.23 1.20
CA THR A 73 8.19 -4.37 1.05
C THR A 73 7.23 -4.41 2.23
N LEU A 74 5.96 -4.67 1.99
CA LEU A 74 4.95 -4.76 3.04
C LEU A 74 4.85 -6.18 3.63
N PRO A 75 4.54 -6.33 4.93
CA PRO A 75 4.40 -5.25 5.91
C PRO A 75 5.74 -4.62 6.28
N PHE A 76 5.74 -3.32 6.56
CA PHE A 76 6.92 -2.51 6.82
C PHE A 76 6.77 -1.73 8.13
N GLN A 77 7.83 -1.69 8.92
CA GLN A 77 7.93 -0.87 10.12
C GLN A 77 9.30 -0.18 10.17
N GLU A 78 9.30 1.11 10.51
CA GLU A 78 10.52 1.88 10.76
C GLU A 78 10.28 2.87 11.91
N SER A 79 11.31 3.04 12.75
CA SER A 79 11.42 4.18 13.66
C SER A 79 12.51 5.11 13.13
N GLY A 80 12.17 6.37 12.88
CA GLY A 80 13.09 7.36 12.36
C GLY A 80 13.23 8.58 13.25
N HIS A 81 14.18 9.44 12.90
CA HIS A 81 14.42 10.70 13.58
C HIS A 81 14.60 11.82 12.55
N ILE A 82 13.87 12.92 12.73
CA ILE A 82 14.02 14.15 11.95
C ILE A 82 14.47 15.23 12.93
N ALA A 83 15.65 15.81 12.67
CA ALA A 83 16.21 16.84 13.54
C ALA A 83 15.46 18.18 13.31
N PRO A 84 15.02 18.88 14.37
CA PRO A 84 14.31 20.16 14.22
C PRO A 84 15.11 21.23 13.48
N GLU A 85 16.43 21.27 13.68
CA GLU A 85 17.33 22.28 13.13
C GLU A 85 17.69 22.08 11.65
N VAL A 86 17.43 20.90 11.08
CA VAL A 86 17.66 20.61 9.66
C VAL A 86 16.34 20.19 9.03
N PRO A 87 15.69 21.07 8.23
CA PRO A 87 14.45 20.73 7.53
C PRO A 87 14.59 19.42 6.77
N GLY A 88 13.76 18.44 7.12
CA GLY A 88 13.88 17.07 6.63
C GLY A 88 12.52 16.47 6.32
N ALA A 89 12.51 15.53 5.40
CA ALA A 89 11.35 14.71 5.08
C ALA A 89 11.83 13.28 4.83
N VAL A 90 10.89 12.33 4.87
CA VAL A 90 11.14 10.94 4.49
C VAL A 90 10.03 10.48 3.55
N ALA A 91 10.36 9.60 2.61
CA ALA A 91 9.38 9.04 1.69
C ALA A 91 9.63 7.56 1.41
N TYR A 92 8.56 6.79 1.35
CA TYR A 92 8.60 5.34 1.08
C TYR A 92 7.81 5.02 -0.17
N ARG A 93 8.44 4.32 -1.12
CA ARG A 93 7.77 3.75 -2.29
C ARG A 93 7.26 2.36 -1.94
N LEU A 94 5.97 2.14 -2.18
CA LEU A 94 5.27 0.90 -1.87
C LEU A 94 4.37 0.46 -3.03
N SER A 95 4.35 -0.84 -3.28
CA SER A 95 3.50 -1.47 -4.30
C SER A 95 2.26 -2.04 -3.65
N ILE A 96 1.08 -1.66 -4.13
CA ILE A 96 -0.20 -2.18 -3.65
C ILE A 96 -0.88 -2.92 -4.80
N PRO A 97 -0.94 -4.26 -4.76
CA PRO A 97 -1.66 -5.02 -5.76
C PRO A 97 -3.15 -4.73 -5.76
N ARG A 98 -3.81 -5.02 -6.89
CA ARG A 98 -5.27 -4.94 -6.99
C ARG A 98 -5.94 -5.85 -5.96
N GLY A 99 -7.02 -5.38 -5.34
CA GLY A 99 -7.79 -6.13 -4.35
C GLY A 99 -7.16 -6.15 -2.96
N ARG A 100 -6.14 -5.32 -2.73
CA ARG A 100 -5.56 -5.07 -1.42
C ARG A 100 -6.08 -3.76 -0.83
N ARG A 101 -6.10 -3.74 0.49
CA ARG A 101 -6.32 -2.56 1.33
C ARG A 101 -5.00 -2.25 2.03
N LEU A 102 -4.50 -1.04 1.88
CA LEU A 102 -3.37 -0.52 2.64
C LEU A 102 -3.86 0.08 3.95
N THR A 103 -3.19 -0.26 5.03
CA THR A 103 -3.36 0.34 6.35
C THR A 103 -2.03 0.90 6.79
N PHE A 104 -1.98 2.17 7.18
CA PHE A 104 -0.76 2.75 7.73
C PHE A 104 -1.01 3.65 8.94
N ARG A 105 -0.04 3.68 9.84
CA ARG A 105 -0.04 4.56 11.01
C ARG A 105 1.31 5.23 11.09
N VAL A 106 1.29 6.54 11.33
CA VAL A 106 2.48 7.33 11.63
C VAL A 106 2.24 8.05 12.95
N SER A 107 3.21 7.98 13.85
CA SER A 107 3.24 8.73 15.11
C SER A 107 4.55 9.49 15.21
N LEU A 108 4.53 10.65 15.88
CA LEU A 108 5.70 11.46 16.19
C LEU A 108 5.75 11.65 17.71
N ASP A 109 6.93 11.39 18.27
CA ASP A 109 7.32 11.72 19.63
C ASP A 109 8.27 12.93 19.54
N SER A 110 7.77 14.08 19.98
CA SER A 110 8.44 15.39 19.87
C SER A 110 8.35 16.13 21.21
N GLU A 111 9.39 16.91 21.52
CA GLU A 111 9.42 17.71 22.75
C GLU A 111 8.40 18.86 22.74
N GLU A 112 8.12 19.37 21.54
CA GLU A 112 7.15 20.44 21.31
C GLU A 112 5.96 19.94 20.50
N ASP A 113 4.80 20.58 20.67
CA ASP A 113 3.64 20.32 19.82
C ASP A 113 4.01 20.60 18.36
N THR A 114 3.91 19.55 17.54
CA THR A 114 4.47 19.52 16.19
C THR A 114 3.45 19.00 15.21
N ARG A 115 3.18 19.77 14.15
CA ARG A 115 2.42 19.27 13.02
C ARG A 115 3.29 18.33 12.19
N LEU A 116 2.76 17.13 11.94
CA LEU A 116 3.33 16.17 11.02
C LEU A 116 2.44 16.03 9.79
N PHE A 117 2.96 16.39 8.62
CA PHE A 117 2.30 16.21 7.34
C PHE A 117 2.55 14.80 6.81
N ILE A 118 1.47 14.11 6.48
CA ILE A 118 1.50 12.75 5.94
C ILE A 118 0.72 12.75 4.64
N ASP A 119 1.39 12.36 3.56
CA ASP A 119 0.79 12.30 2.23
C ASP A 119 1.05 10.93 1.59
N LEU A 120 0.00 10.27 1.14
CA LEU A 120 0.09 9.13 0.24
C LEU A 120 -0.18 9.63 -1.17
N PHE A 121 0.81 9.49 -2.05
CA PHE A 121 0.68 9.82 -3.46
C PHE A 121 0.55 8.57 -4.30
N ARG A 122 -0.30 8.60 -5.32
CA ARG A 122 -0.28 7.60 -6.39
C ARG A 122 0.77 7.99 -7.41
N MET A 123 1.68 7.07 -7.73
CA MET A 123 2.67 7.32 -8.76
C MET A 123 2.00 7.37 -10.15
N PRO A 124 2.43 8.32 -11.01
CA PRO A 124 2.01 8.39 -12.40
C PRO A 124 2.21 7.07 -13.13
N GLN A 125 1.26 6.69 -13.99
CA GLN A 125 1.44 5.56 -14.92
C GLN A 125 2.04 6.00 -16.26
N ASP A 126 1.93 7.29 -16.57
CA ASP A 126 2.42 7.94 -17.77
C ASP A 126 3.14 9.25 -17.38
N GLU A 127 4.16 9.66 -18.15
CA GLU A 127 4.99 10.85 -17.83
C GLU A 127 4.20 12.17 -17.80
N GLU A 128 3.04 12.21 -18.45
CA GLU A 128 2.16 13.38 -18.50
C GLU A 128 1.23 13.49 -17.28
N ASP A 129 1.12 12.44 -16.47
CA ASP A 129 0.25 12.41 -15.29
C ASP A 129 1.01 12.97 -14.06
N PRO A 130 0.51 14.01 -13.37
CA PRO A 130 1.17 14.50 -12.15
C PRO A 130 1.12 13.47 -11.03
N LEU A 131 2.07 13.59 -10.08
CA LEU A 131 1.99 12.85 -8.82
C LEU A 131 0.75 13.33 -8.04
N ARG A 132 -0.21 12.42 -7.77
CA ARG A 132 -1.50 12.80 -7.16
C ARG A 132 -1.60 12.39 -5.69
N PRO A 133 -1.89 13.31 -4.76
CA PRO A 133 -2.20 12.93 -3.39
C PRO A 133 -3.54 12.19 -3.33
N VAL A 134 -3.56 11.00 -2.73
CA VAL A 134 -4.76 10.18 -2.51
C VAL A 134 -5.17 10.12 -1.04
N VAL A 135 -4.25 10.42 -0.12
CA VAL A 135 -4.51 10.63 1.30
C VAL A 135 -3.58 11.75 1.75
N SER A 136 -4.11 12.73 2.47
CA SER A 136 -3.31 13.82 3.06
C SER A 136 -3.87 14.19 4.43
N SER A 137 -3.00 14.37 5.42
CA SER A 137 -3.38 14.71 6.79
C SER A 137 -2.27 15.47 7.50
N ASP A 138 -2.64 16.34 8.44
CA ASP A 138 -1.76 16.88 9.47
C ASP A 138 -2.19 16.42 10.87
N SER A 139 -1.25 16.41 11.82
CA SER A 139 -1.45 16.12 13.26
C SER A 139 -1.92 14.69 13.64
N LEU A 140 -1.60 14.29 14.88
CA LEU A 140 -1.28 12.92 15.31
C LEU A 140 -2.46 11.92 15.40
N SER A 141 -2.24 10.75 14.77
CA SER A 141 -2.79 9.40 15.07
C SER A 141 -4.28 9.09 14.83
N HIS A 142 -4.61 8.40 13.72
CA HIS A 142 -5.89 7.66 13.57
C HIS A 142 -5.81 6.27 12.92
N THR A 143 -4.70 5.89 12.30
CA THR A 143 -4.66 4.81 11.28
C THR A 143 -5.41 5.23 10.01
N PHE A 144 -4.68 5.26 8.89
CA PHE A 144 -5.22 5.55 7.57
C PHE A 144 -5.45 4.26 6.81
N VAL A 145 -6.50 4.26 6.00
CA VAL A 145 -6.89 3.15 5.15
C VAL A 145 -7.02 3.65 3.72
N HIS A 146 -6.37 2.97 2.78
CA HIS A 146 -6.51 3.26 1.35
C HIS A 146 -6.74 1.97 0.56
N GLU A 147 -7.73 1.99 -0.34
CA GLU A 147 -8.08 0.84 -1.17
C GLU A 147 -8.00 1.22 -2.65
N PRO A 148 -6.88 0.93 -3.33
CA PRO A 148 -6.72 1.31 -4.72
C PRO A 148 -7.57 0.44 -5.64
N TRP A 149 -8.34 1.07 -6.53
CA TRP A 149 -9.22 0.35 -7.46
C TRP A 149 -8.45 -0.63 -8.37
N ARG A 150 -7.32 -0.19 -8.94
CA ARG A 150 -6.52 -0.95 -9.91
C ARG A 150 -5.20 -1.48 -9.33
N GLY A 151 -4.91 -1.20 -8.06
CA GLY A 151 -3.55 -1.29 -7.53
C GLY A 151 -2.62 -0.23 -8.14
N GLY A 152 -1.32 -0.31 -7.82
CA GLY A 152 -0.28 0.55 -8.37
C GLY A 152 0.87 0.80 -7.41
N GLU A 153 1.77 1.68 -7.82
CA GLU A 153 2.85 2.19 -6.98
C GLU A 153 2.41 3.48 -6.28
N PHE A 154 2.83 3.62 -5.03
CA PHE A 154 2.50 4.76 -4.18
C PHE A 154 3.75 5.27 -3.46
N ILE A 155 3.73 6.55 -3.10
CA ILE A 155 4.77 7.18 -2.28
C ILE A 155 4.11 7.72 -1.01
N LEU A 156 4.56 7.25 0.15
CA LEU A 156 4.14 7.76 1.45
C LEU A 156 5.19 8.74 1.97
N ARG A 157 4.88 10.03 1.98
CA ARG A 157 5.73 11.10 2.53
C ARG A 157 5.35 11.40 3.98
N VAL A 158 6.37 11.64 4.79
CA VAL A 158 6.24 12.13 6.17
C VAL A 158 7.19 13.32 6.34
N GLN A 159 6.65 14.46 6.75
CA GLN A 159 7.41 15.70 6.93
C GLN A 159 6.84 16.53 8.09
N PRO A 160 7.66 16.91 9.10
CA PRO A 160 7.22 17.84 10.13
C PRO A 160 7.16 19.28 9.60
N GLU A 161 6.49 20.14 10.33
CA GLU A 161 6.55 21.58 10.09
C GLU A 161 7.96 22.16 10.31
N LEU A 162 8.17 23.38 9.81
CA LEU A 162 9.48 24.03 9.82
C LEU A 162 9.99 24.24 11.26
N LEU A 163 11.27 23.96 11.50
CA LEU A 163 11.92 24.04 12.83
C LEU A 163 11.34 23.07 13.88
N ARG A 164 10.66 22.01 13.43
CA ARG A 164 10.15 20.93 14.28
C ARG A 164 10.64 19.58 13.79
N GLY A 165 10.60 18.61 14.71
CA GLY A 165 11.17 17.29 14.49
C GLY A 165 10.91 16.37 15.66
N GLY A 166 11.65 15.28 15.73
CA GLY A 166 11.51 14.26 16.76
C GLY A 166 11.60 12.85 16.19
N ARG A 167 11.28 11.88 17.04
CA ARG A 167 11.28 10.47 16.67
C ARG A 167 9.92 10.11 16.09
N PHE A 168 9.89 9.69 14.83
CA PHE A 168 8.66 9.17 14.23
C PHE A 168 8.69 7.64 14.20
N GLN A 169 7.51 7.03 14.24
CA GLN A 169 7.32 5.62 13.97
C GLN A 169 6.29 5.47 12.86
N ILE A 170 6.59 4.61 11.90
CA ILE A 170 5.72 4.26 10.79
C ILE A 170 5.47 2.75 10.79
N ASN A 171 4.19 2.38 10.71
CA ASN A 171 3.75 1.01 10.49
C ASN A 171 2.89 0.99 9.22
N VAL A 172 3.25 0.18 8.24
CA VAL A 172 2.53 0.03 6.98
C VAL A 172 2.25 -1.45 6.74
N ALA A 173 0.99 -1.80 6.50
CA ALA A 173 0.58 -3.16 6.21
C ALA A 173 -0.45 -3.15 5.08
N GLU A 174 -0.60 -4.30 4.44
CA GLU A 174 -1.68 -4.54 3.51
C GLU A 174 -2.52 -5.74 3.98
N GLU A 175 -3.77 -5.78 3.55
CA GLU A 175 -4.72 -6.85 3.81
C GLU A 175 -5.55 -7.13 2.56
N ALA A 176 -6.14 -8.32 2.47
CA ALA A 176 -7.13 -8.55 1.41
C ALA A 176 -8.41 -7.72 1.68
N GLN A 177 -8.92 -7.08 0.64
CA GLN A 177 -10.12 -6.25 0.72
C GLN A 177 -11.36 -7.06 1.13
N LEU A 178 -11.45 -8.31 0.67
CA LEU A 178 -12.52 -9.24 1.01
C LEU A 178 -12.03 -10.31 1.99
N GLY A 179 -12.93 -10.76 2.86
CA GLY A 179 -12.72 -11.95 3.68
C GLY A 179 -12.69 -13.22 2.84
N PHE A 180 -11.93 -14.21 3.29
CA PHE A 180 -11.96 -15.53 2.67
C PHE A 180 -13.33 -16.19 2.93
N PRO A 181 -14.06 -16.64 1.89
CA PRO A 181 -15.50 -16.91 2.02
C PRO A 181 -15.85 -18.33 2.47
N VAL A 182 -14.88 -19.12 2.96
CA VAL A 182 -15.10 -20.49 3.46
C VAL A 182 -14.39 -20.64 4.79
N GLU A 183 -15.13 -20.96 5.85
CA GLU A 183 -14.62 -21.02 7.22
C GLU A 183 -13.54 -22.09 7.38
N GLY A 184 -12.38 -21.72 7.93
CA GLY A 184 -11.27 -22.64 8.20
C GLY A 184 -10.44 -23.05 6.97
N TYR A 185 -10.72 -22.47 5.79
CA TYR A 185 -9.99 -22.72 4.54
C TYR A 185 -9.25 -21.46 4.08
N GLY A 186 -8.37 -21.62 3.10
CA GLY A 186 -7.56 -20.53 2.55
C GLY A 186 -7.18 -20.75 1.09
N VAL A 187 -6.25 -19.94 0.60
CA VAL A 187 -5.76 -19.95 -0.80
C VAL A 187 -5.43 -21.35 -1.34
N PRO A 188 -4.80 -22.29 -0.59
CA PRO A 188 -4.53 -23.63 -1.09
C PRO A 188 -5.77 -24.44 -1.52
N SER A 189 -6.96 -24.04 -1.08
CA SER A 189 -8.24 -24.68 -1.41
C SER A 189 -8.87 -24.14 -2.69
N VAL A 190 -8.29 -23.11 -3.29
CA VAL A 190 -8.71 -22.57 -4.59
C VAL A 190 -8.08 -23.41 -5.69
N LEU A 191 -8.88 -24.23 -6.38
CA LEU A 191 -8.39 -25.18 -7.39
C LEU A 191 -8.93 -24.93 -8.81
N SER A 192 -9.86 -23.98 -8.98
CA SER A 192 -10.22 -23.45 -10.30
C SER A 192 -10.34 -21.94 -10.24
N PHE A 193 -9.79 -21.29 -11.25
CA PHE A 193 -9.53 -19.85 -11.29
C PHE A 193 -10.37 -19.14 -12.33
N PHE A 194 -10.41 -17.82 -12.20
CA PHE A 194 -11.09 -16.96 -13.15
C PHE A 194 -10.51 -17.14 -14.55
N GLY A 195 -11.37 -17.18 -15.57
CA GLY A 195 -10.96 -17.38 -16.96
C GLY A 195 -10.78 -18.84 -17.37
N ASP A 196 -10.72 -19.79 -16.44
CA ASP A 196 -10.61 -21.23 -16.76
C ASP A 196 -11.68 -21.67 -17.78
N PRO A 197 -11.34 -22.53 -18.75
CA PRO A 197 -12.28 -22.98 -19.76
C PRO A 197 -13.36 -23.85 -19.14
N ARG A 198 -14.60 -23.65 -19.58
CA ARG A 198 -15.74 -24.42 -19.11
C ARG A 198 -16.63 -24.85 -20.27
N ASP A 199 -17.40 -25.92 -20.03
CA ASP A 199 -18.30 -26.53 -21.02
C ASP A 199 -17.55 -26.84 -22.35
N GLY A 200 -16.33 -27.40 -22.23
CA GLY A 200 -15.47 -27.69 -23.38
C GLY A 200 -14.86 -26.45 -24.05
N GLY A 201 -14.67 -25.35 -23.31
CA GLY A 201 -14.08 -24.10 -23.82
C GLY A 201 -15.09 -23.10 -24.39
N ARG A 202 -16.39 -23.39 -24.32
CA ARG A 202 -17.45 -22.52 -24.83
C ARG A 202 -17.75 -21.31 -23.94
N ARG A 203 -17.37 -21.39 -22.66
CA ARG A 203 -17.51 -20.29 -21.71
C ARG A 203 -16.26 -20.18 -20.84
N GLN A 204 -16.06 -19.01 -20.27
CA GLN A 204 -15.03 -18.78 -19.24
C GLN A 204 -15.64 -18.91 -17.85
N HIS A 205 -14.78 -19.25 -16.89
CA HIS A 205 -15.12 -19.25 -15.48
C HIS A 205 -15.15 -17.81 -14.94
N HIS A 206 -16.27 -17.34 -14.41
CA HIS A 206 -16.45 -15.97 -13.91
C HIS A 206 -16.30 -15.86 -12.39
N GLY A 207 -15.38 -16.63 -11.81
CA GLY A 207 -15.16 -16.71 -10.37
C GLY A 207 -13.99 -17.61 -10.04
N VAL A 208 -13.94 -18.06 -8.79
CA VAL A 208 -13.03 -19.10 -8.30
C VAL A 208 -13.83 -20.21 -7.63
N ASP A 209 -13.34 -21.45 -7.70
CA ASP A 209 -13.94 -22.58 -6.99
C ASP A 209 -13.06 -22.96 -5.79
N ILE A 210 -13.67 -22.93 -4.60
CA ILE A 210 -13.02 -23.14 -3.31
C ILE A 210 -13.52 -24.47 -2.74
N PHE A 211 -12.65 -25.48 -2.71
CA PHE A 211 -13.01 -26.84 -2.33
C PHE A 211 -12.98 -27.01 -0.81
N ALA A 212 -14.08 -27.53 -0.28
CA ALA A 212 -14.24 -27.86 1.14
C ALA A 212 -15.34 -28.93 1.29
N PRO A 213 -15.37 -29.69 2.40
CA PRO A 213 -16.43 -30.65 2.68
C PRO A 213 -17.84 -30.03 2.54
N ARG A 214 -18.81 -30.84 2.10
CA ARG A 214 -20.21 -30.44 2.12
C ARG A 214 -20.60 -30.08 3.57
N GLY A 215 -21.32 -28.98 3.74
CA GLY A 215 -21.75 -28.52 5.06
C GLY A 215 -20.78 -27.57 5.74
N THR A 216 -19.59 -27.32 5.18
CA THR A 216 -18.70 -26.26 5.69
C THR A 216 -19.37 -24.88 5.58
N PRO A 217 -19.32 -24.02 6.60
CA PRO A 217 -19.88 -22.68 6.52
C PRO A 217 -19.26 -21.82 5.42
N VAL A 218 -20.13 -21.19 4.62
CA VAL A 218 -19.79 -20.17 3.64
C VAL A 218 -20.02 -18.81 4.27
N LEU A 219 -19.00 -17.98 4.30
CA LEU A 219 -18.99 -16.71 5.00
C LEU A 219 -19.18 -15.53 4.05
N ALA A 220 -19.86 -14.49 4.51
CA ALA A 220 -19.93 -13.21 3.82
C ALA A 220 -18.53 -12.59 3.73
N ALA A 221 -18.04 -12.43 2.51
CA ALA A 221 -16.72 -11.87 2.22
C ALA A 221 -16.63 -10.35 2.54
N THR A 222 -17.77 -9.67 2.66
CA THR A 222 -17.88 -8.24 2.94
C THR A 222 -19.22 -7.95 3.61
N ALA A 223 -19.31 -6.83 4.31
CA ALA A 223 -20.58 -6.34 4.82
C ALA A 223 -21.49 -5.87 3.68
N GLY A 224 -22.80 -6.10 3.80
CA GLY A 224 -23.72 -5.66 2.77
C GLY A 224 -25.12 -6.25 2.88
N THR A 225 -25.92 -6.01 1.84
CA THR A 225 -27.31 -6.46 1.79
C THR A 225 -27.45 -7.69 0.90
N VAL A 226 -28.06 -8.75 1.42
CA VAL A 226 -28.48 -9.92 0.63
C VAL A 226 -29.56 -9.49 -0.36
N ARG A 227 -29.27 -9.54 -1.66
CA ARG A 227 -30.20 -9.10 -2.71
C ARG A 227 -31.03 -10.24 -3.29
N ARG A 228 -30.47 -11.45 -3.34
CA ARG A 228 -31.14 -12.63 -3.91
C ARG A 228 -30.70 -13.91 -3.23
N VAL A 229 -31.68 -14.69 -2.79
CA VAL A 229 -31.54 -16.06 -2.32
C VAL A 229 -32.41 -16.93 -3.22
N ARG A 230 -31.81 -17.67 -4.16
CA ARG A 230 -32.56 -18.35 -5.23
C ARG A 230 -32.04 -19.76 -5.49
N VAL A 231 -32.83 -20.55 -6.19
CA VAL A 231 -32.39 -21.80 -6.82
C VAL A 231 -32.37 -21.59 -8.33
N THR A 232 -31.25 -21.85 -8.98
CA THR A 232 -31.06 -21.67 -10.42
C THR A 232 -30.51 -22.95 -11.05
N ASN A 233 -30.76 -23.16 -12.34
CA ASN A 233 -30.30 -24.37 -13.04
C ASN A 233 -28.77 -24.53 -13.02
N ARG A 234 -28.04 -23.42 -13.21
CA ARG A 234 -26.56 -23.44 -13.24
C ARG A 234 -25.99 -23.39 -11.83
N GLY A 235 -26.27 -22.33 -11.08
CA GLY A 235 -25.68 -22.10 -9.77
C GLY A 235 -26.24 -22.98 -8.65
N GLY A 236 -27.33 -23.72 -8.88
CA GLY A 236 -28.01 -24.45 -7.81
C GLY A 236 -28.59 -23.47 -6.80
N LYS A 237 -28.38 -23.74 -5.50
CA LYS A 237 -28.72 -22.80 -4.44
C LYS A 237 -27.67 -21.69 -4.40
N VAL A 238 -28.11 -20.45 -4.51
CA VAL A 238 -27.24 -19.28 -4.64
C VAL A 238 -27.61 -18.15 -3.69
N VAL A 239 -26.62 -17.38 -3.26
CA VAL A 239 -26.80 -16.12 -2.54
C VAL A 239 -26.06 -15.02 -3.28
N TRP A 240 -26.69 -13.85 -3.41
CA TRP A 240 -26.08 -12.62 -3.87
C TRP A 240 -26.04 -11.60 -2.75
N VAL A 241 -24.85 -11.10 -2.41
CA VAL A 241 -24.65 -9.99 -1.47
C VAL A 241 -24.22 -8.76 -2.23
N ARG A 242 -24.87 -7.63 -1.97
CA ARG A 242 -24.52 -6.32 -2.53
C ARG A 242 -23.68 -5.55 -1.53
N ASP A 243 -22.45 -5.29 -1.92
CA ASP A 243 -21.51 -4.41 -1.23
C ASP A 243 -21.73 -2.97 -1.70
N PRO A 244 -22.23 -2.07 -0.83
CA PRO A 244 -22.47 -0.68 -1.19
C PRO A 244 -21.18 0.15 -1.24
N VAL A 245 -20.16 -0.21 -0.45
CA VAL A 245 -18.90 0.56 -0.33
C VAL A 245 -18.09 0.43 -1.63
N HIS A 246 -18.01 -0.79 -2.18
CA HIS A 246 -17.18 -1.07 -3.34
C HIS A 246 -17.94 -1.14 -4.66
N ASP A 247 -19.22 -0.79 -4.66
CA ASP A 247 -20.12 -0.98 -5.80
C ASP A 247 -20.00 -2.39 -6.41
N ALA A 248 -19.97 -3.42 -5.55
CA ALA A 248 -19.77 -4.80 -5.95
C ALA A 248 -20.96 -5.69 -5.64
N SER A 249 -21.14 -6.76 -6.41
CA SER A 249 -22.09 -7.85 -6.14
C SER A 249 -21.30 -9.13 -6.00
N ILE A 250 -21.41 -9.77 -4.84
CA ILE A 250 -20.73 -11.01 -4.49
C ILE A 250 -21.68 -12.17 -4.66
N TYR A 251 -21.23 -13.22 -5.35
CA TYR A 251 -22.01 -14.37 -5.73
C TYR A 251 -21.47 -15.63 -5.05
N TYR A 252 -22.34 -16.34 -4.34
CA TYR A 252 -22.06 -17.61 -3.69
C TYR A 252 -22.95 -18.67 -4.33
N ALA A 253 -22.39 -19.74 -4.87
CA ALA A 253 -23.14 -20.75 -5.59
C ALA A 253 -22.72 -22.18 -5.26
N HIS A 254 -23.50 -23.13 -5.78
CA HIS A 254 -23.41 -24.56 -5.51
C HIS A 254 -23.69 -24.94 -4.06
N LEU A 255 -24.32 -24.05 -3.30
CA LEU A 255 -24.56 -24.22 -1.86
C LEU A 255 -25.40 -25.47 -1.58
N ASP A 256 -25.12 -26.14 -0.46
CA ASP A 256 -25.95 -27.22 0.06
C ASP A 256 -27.22 -26.67 0.71
N SER A 257 -27.10 -25.56 1.43
CA SER A 257 -28.21 -24.80 2.00
C SER A 257 -27.87 -23.31 2.11
N GLN A 258 -28.90 -22.47 2.18
CA GLN A 258 -28.81 -21.01 2.28
C GLN A 258 -29.25 -20.62 3.69
N TYR A 259 -28.47 -19.80 4.39
CA TYR A 259 -28.72 -19.44 5.79
C TYR A 259 -29.19 -18.00 5.98
N VAL A 260 -29.48 -17.31 4.88
CA VAL A 260 -29.91 -15.91 4.85
C VAL A 260 -31.15 -15.74 3.99
N ARG A 261 -31.80 -14.57 4.08
CA ARG A 261 -32.99 -14.20 3.31
C ARG A 261 -32.80 -12.91 2.52
N ASP A 262 -33.62 -12.69 1.50
CA ASP A 262 -33.66 -11.44 0.75
C ASP A 262 -33.85 -10.24 1.69
N GLY A 263 -33.08 -9.17 1.47
CA GLY A 263 -33.13 -7.92 2.24
C GLY A 263 -32.34 -7.96 3.56
N GLN A 264 -31.83 -9.11 3.98
CA GLN A 264 -31.02 -9.22 5.20
C GLN A 264 -29.69 -8.46 5.05
N TRP A 265 -29.32 -7.70 6.08
CA TRP A 265 -27.95 -7.19 6.22
C TRP A 265 -27.06 -8.28 6.82
N VAL A 266 -25.85 -8.41 6.29
CA VAL A 266 -24.80 -9.32 6.80
C VAL A 266 -23.52 -8.53 7.02
N GLU A 267 -22.79 -8.88 8.07
CA GLU A 267 -21.44 -8.41 8.33
C GLU A 267 -20.40 -9.34 7.68
N ARG A 268 -19.16 -8.84 7.50
CA ARG A 268 -18.06 -9.70 7.07
C ARG A 268 -17.86 -10.83 8.09
N GLY A 269 -17.87 -12.07 7.60
CA GLY A 269 -17.73 -13.27 8.44
C GLY A 269 -19.05 -13.93 8.84
N ASP A 270 -20.21 -13.30 8.60
CA ASP A 270 -21.50 -13.95 8.84
C ASP A 270 -21.70 -15.14 7.90
N THR A 271 -22.32 -16.22 8.41
CA THR A 271 -22.62 -17.39 7.56
C THR A 271 -23.78 -17.08 6.62
N VAL A 272 -23.54 -17.19 5.31
CA VAL A 272 -24.56 -16.99 4.25
C VAL A 272 -25.17 -18.30 3.75
N GLY A 273 -24.52 -19.43 4.02
CA GLY A 273 -24.94 -20.75 3.60
C GLY A 273 -23.86 -21.78 3.87
N PHE A 274 -23.97 -22.94 3.22
CA PHE A 274 -23.06 -24.05 3.45
C PHE A 274 -22.57 -24.63 2.13
N VAL A 275 -21.31 -25.03 2.08
CA VAL A 275 -20.67 -25.62 0.90
C VAL A 275 -21.43 -26.85 0.44
N GLY A 276 -21.60 -26.99 -0.86
CA GLY A 276 -22.31 -28.11 -1.47
C GLY A 276 -21.82 -28.38 -2.88
N ASN A 277 -22.70 -28.94 -3.70
CA ASN A 277 -22.46 -29.13 -5.12
C ASN A 277 -23.77 -29.04 -5.93
N THR A 278 -24.71 -28.19 -5.52
CA THR A 278 -26.01 -28.10 -6.19
C THR A 278 -25.91 -27.42 -7.57
N GLY A 279 -26.93 -27.60 -8.42
CA GLY A 279 -26.92 -27.05 -9.78
C GLY A 279 -26.09 -27.91 -10.73
N ASN A 280 -25.32 -27.28 -11.61
CA ASN A 280 -24.48 -28.01 -12.57
C ASN A 280 -23.22 -28.63 -11.95
N ALA A 281 -22.92 -28.34 -10.69
CA ALA A 281 -21.82 -28.95 -9.93
C ALA A 281 -22.15 -30.35 -9.35
N ARG A 282 -23.36 -30.89 -9.57
CA ARG A 282 -23.83 -32.11 -8.87
C ARG A 282 -22.92 -33.33 -9.01
N THR A 283 -22.14 -33.41 -10.09
CA THR A 283 -21.24 -34.51 -10.39
C THR A 283 -19.77 -34.22 -10.06
N THR A 284 -19.47 -33.09 -9.42
CA THR A 284 -18.12 -32.70 -8.99
C THR A 284 -18.00 -32.81 -7.47
N PRO A 285 -16.76 -32.84 -6.91
CA PRO A 285 -16.56 -32.70 -5.48
C PRO A 285 -17.20 -31.41 -4.94
N PRO A 286 -17.66 -31.39 -3.68
CA PRO A 286 -18.21 -30.19 -3.05
C PRO A 286 -17.23 -29.01 -3.07
N HIS A 287 -17.75 -27.83 -3.41
CA HIS A 287 -17.01 -26.58 -3.47
C HIS A 287 -17.97 -25.39 -3.42
N LEU A 288 -17.45 -24.23 -3.04
CA LEU A 288 -18.08 -22.94 -3.26
C LEU A 288 -17.61 -22.37 -4.59
N HIS A 289 -18.54 -22.07 -5.51
CA HIS A 289 -18.23 -21.13 -6.58
C HIS A 289 -18.43 -19.71 -6.06
N PHE A 290 -17.35 -18.94 -6.03
CA PHE A 290 -17.30 -17.57 -5.53
C PHE A 290 -17.02 -16.59 -6.68
N GLY A 291 -17.94 -15.65 -6.91
CA GLY A 291 -17.84 -14.67 -7.98
C GLY A 291 -17.92 -13.22 -7.47
N LEU A 292 -17.17 -12.34 -8.13
CA LEU A 292 -17.18 -10.89 -7.89
C LEU A 292 -17.63 -10.17 -9.16
N TYR A 293 -18.63 -9.31 -9.03
CA TYR A 293 -19.22 -8.58 -10.15
C TYR A 293 -19.27 -7.08 -9.84
N ARG A 294 -18.78 -6.26 -10.77
CA ARG A 294 -18.96 -4.78 -10.76
C ARG A 294 -19.68 -4.37 -12.06
N ARG A 295 -18.99 -3.71 -12.99
CA ARG A 295 -19.47 -3.47 -14.38
C ARG A 295 -19.44 -4.72 -15.28
N GLY A 296 -19.21 -5.89 -14.69
CA GLY A 296 -18.93 -7.16 -15.33
C GLY A 296 -18.26 -8.12 -14.34
N PRO A 297 -17.98 -9.37 -14.75
CA PRO A 297 -17.24 -10.32 -13.91
C PRO A 297 -15.80 -9.82 -13.70
N VAL A 298 -15.34 -9.90 -12.46
CA VAL A 298 -13.98 -9.52 -12.03
C VAL A 298 -13.36 -10.74 -11.38
N ASP A 299 -12.08 -10.99 -11.65
CA ASP A 299 -11.32 -12.02 -10.94
C ASP A 299 -11.35 -11.74 -9.42
N PRO A 300 -12.00 -12.61 -8.61
CA PRO A 300 -12.10 -12.41 -7.17
C PRO A 300 -10.82 -12.83 -6.44
N PHE A 301 -9.92 -13.59 -7.06
CA PHE A 301 -8.78 -14.21 -6.39
C PHE A 301 -7.86 -13.19 -5.68
N PRO A 302 -7.48 -12.05 -6.29
CA PRO A 302 -6.64 -11.06 -5.63
C PRO A 302 -7.31 -10.42 -4.40
N PHE A 303 -8.65 -10.37 -4.36
CA PHE A 303 -9.42 -9.70 -3.31
C PHE A 303 -9.60 -10.53 -2.04
N ILE A 304 -9.48 -11.85 -2.14
CA ILE A 304 -9.62 -12.79 -1.01
C ILE A 304 -8.27 -13.37 -0.54
N THR A 305 -7.19 -13.07 -1.26
CA THR A 305 -5.84 -13.55 -0.94
C THR A 305 -5.22 -12.67 0.13
N GLN A 306 -5.09 -13.19 1.35
CA GLN A 306 -4.37 -12.49 2.42
C GLN A 306 -2.87 -12.41 2.10
N PRO A 307 -2.23 -11.26 2.29
CA PRO A 307 -0.78 -11.16 2.21
C PRO A 307 -0.13 -12.05 3.27
N ALA A 308 0.98 -12.65 2.90
CA ALA A 308 1.86 -13.27 3.89
C ALA A 308 2.73 -12.18 4.52
N GLY A 309 2.95 -12.27 5.83
CA GLY A 309 3.88 -11.40 6.54
C GLY A 309 3.37 -11.02 7.92
N VAL A 310 4.30 -10.90 8.85
CA VAL A 310 4.09 -10.25 10.15
C VAL A 310 4.91 -8.99 10.13
N LEU A 311 4.40 -7.92 10.74
CA LEU A 311 5.15 -6.68 10.89
C LEU A 311 6.51 -6.99 11.54
N PRO A 312 7.64 -6.62 10.92
CA PRO A 312 8.95 -7.00 11.42
C PRO A 312 9.25 -6.30 12.75
N GLU A 313 9.73 -7.08 13.74
CA GLU A 313 10.15 -6.53 15.02
C GLU A 313 11.38 -5.62 14.85
N LEU A 314 11.35 -4.43 15.47
CA LEU A 314 12.47 -3.51 15.52
C LEU A 314 13.48 -3.99 16.57
N THR A 315 14.62 -4.50 16.12
CA THR A 315 15.68 -5.05 16.99
C THR A 315 16.95 -4.21 17.01
N ALA A 316 17.10 -3.28 16.07
CA ALA A 316 18.19 -2.31 16.08
C ALA A 316 18.08 -1.37 17.30
N ASP A 317 19.24 -0.94 17.82
CA ASP A 317 19.31 -0.05 18.97
C ASP A 317 18.75 1.35 18.62
N LEU A 318 17.54 1.61 19.09
CA LEU A 318 16.85 2.88 18.82
C LEU A 318 17.46 4.06 19.59
N THR A 319 18.36 3.84 20.56
CA THR A 319 19.01 4.94 21.27
C THR A 319 19.95 5.73 20.37
N LEU A 320 20.50 5.09 19.34
CA LEU A 320 21.40 5.70 18.36
C LEU A 320 20.66 6.50 17.26
N LEU A 321 19.32 6.60 17.29
CA LEU A 321 18.57 7.39 16.31
C LEU A 321 18.91 8.87 16.46
N GLY A 322 19.37 9.50 15.38
CA GLY A 322 19.86 10.87 15.37
C GLY A 322 21.37 10.98 15.53
N ASP A 323 22.03 9.96 16.09
CA ASP A 323 23.46 9.98 16.41
C ASP A 323 24.36 9.70 15.20
N ARG A 324 25.65 9.97 15.40
CA ARG A 324 26.70 9.60 14.46
C ARG A 324 27.23 8.20 14.77
N VAL A 325 27.38 7.40 13.74
CA VAL A 325 27.99 6.08 13.80
C VAL A 325 29.08 5.93 12.74
N VAL A 326 29.97 4.98 12.94
CA VAL A 326 30.98 4.55 11.96
C VAL A 326 30.86 3.06 11.72
N PRO A 327 31.22 2.56 10.52
CA PRO A 327 31.33 1.13 10.28
C PRO A 327 32.35 0.49 11.22
N ALA A 328 32.04 -0.68 11.77
CA ALA A 328 32.97 -1.43 12.63
C ALA A 328 34.19 -1.95 11.85
N ASN A 329 34.06 -2.14 10.53
CA ASN A 329 35.11 -2.65 9.65
C ASN A 329 35.02 -1.98 8.27
N ASP A 330 36.04 -2.18 7.42
CA ASP A 330 35.98 -1.84 6.00
C ASP A 330 35.09 -2.82 5.21
N GLY A 331 34.59 -2.38 4.05
CA GLY A 331 33.80 -3.19 3.13
C GLY A 331 32.34 -3.37 3.55
N ILE A 332 31.84 -2.55 4.48
CA ILE A 332 30.43 -2.60 4.88
C ILE A 332 29.58 -2.03 3.76
N ARG A 333 28.57 -2.79 3.33
CA ARG A 333 27.72 -2.42 2.19
C ARG A 333 26.57 -1.54 2.63
N LEU A 334 26.52 -0.33 2.07
CA LEU A 334 25.34 0.52 2.08
C LEU A 334 24.34 -0.04 1.04
N ARG A 335 23.08 -0.21 1.43
CA ARG A 335 22.04 -0.80 0.57
C ARG A 335 20.88 0.15 0.33
N ALA A 336 20.18 -0.01 -0.79
CA ALA A 336 19.03 0.81 -1.14
C ALA A 336 17.77 0.51 -0.30
N ALA A 337 17.71 -0.65 0.36
CA ALA A 337 16.58 -1.11 1.16
C ALA A 337 17.07 -1.94 2.35
N PRO A 338 16.30 -2.05 3.45
CA PRO A 338 16.65 -2.89 4.58
C PRO A 338 16.67 -4.37 4.16
N GLY A 339 17.70 -5.10 4.58
CA GLY A 339 17.85 -6.51 4.27
C GLY A 339 18.89 -6.83 3.20
N ARG A 340 19.27 -8.10 3.12
CA ARG A 340 20.34 -8.58 2.21
C ARG A 340 19.97 -8.54 0.72
N ARG A 341 18.68 -8.41 0.40
CA ARG A 341 18.16 -8.35 -0.98
C ARG A 341 18.22 -6.94 -1.58
N GLY A 342 18.38 -5.88 -0.77
CA GLY A 342 18.56 -4.53 -1.28
C GLY A 342 19.83 -4.42 -2.11
N SER A 343 19.77 -3.72 -3.25
CA SER A 343 20.94 -3.47 -4.08
C SER A 343 22.02 -2.73 -3.30
N ILE A 344 23.28 -3.04 -3.59
CA ILE A 344 24.42 -2.36 -2.96
C ILE A 344 24.57 -1.00 -3.67
N LEU A 345 24.52 0.08 -2.89
CA LEU A 345 24.78 1.43 -3.37
C LEU A 345 26.28 1.71 -3.41
N GLN A 346 26.98 1.35 -2.33
CA GLN A 346 28.44 1.48 -2.21
C GLN A 346 28.98 0.63 -1.06
N GLU A 347 30.30 0.45 -1.03
CA GLU A 347 31.03 -0.10 0.12
C GLU A 347 31.63 1.04 0.94
N LEU A 348 31.52 0.93 2.26
CA LEU A 348 31.93 1.92 3.24
C LEU A 348 33.22 1.46 3.93
N ASN A 349 34.07 2.43 4.26
CA ASN A 349 35.26 2.20 5.08
C ASN A 349 34.99 2.55 6.55
N ARG A 350 35.85 2.07 7.45
CA ARG A 350 35.73 2.24 8.91
C ARG A 350 35.77 3.71 9.37
N THR A 351 36.26 4.61 8.51
CA THR A 351 36.36 6.04 8.82
C THR A 351 35.21 6.86 8.26
N THR A 352 34.25 6.24 7.55
CA THR A 352 33.12 6.96 6.95
C THR A 352 32.13 7.34 8.05
N PRO A 353 31.95 8.63 8.38
CA PRO A 353 30.96 9.05 9.36
C PRO A 353 29.56 8.95 8.74
N LEU A 354 28.63 8.37 9.49
CA LEU A 354 27.24 8.18 9.10
C LEU A 354 26.34 8.81 10.15
N ARG A 355 25.21 9.39 9.76
CA ARG A 355 24.16 9.78 10.70
C ARG A 355 23.03 8.77 10.64
N VAL A 356 22.63 8.21 11.78
CA VAL A 356 21.48 7.31 11.85
C VAL A 356 20.21 8.14 11.77
N THR A 357 19.43 7.92 10.71
CA THR A 357 18.15 8.63 10.46
C THR A 357 16.94 7.74 10.70
N GLY A 358 17.13 6.43 10.81
CA GLY A 358 16.08 5.49 11.15
C GLY A 358 16.56 4.07 11.39
N ALA A 359 15.62 3.21 11.74
CA ALA A 359 15.83 1.81 12.06
C ALA A 359 14.64 0.97 11.57
N ALA A 360 14.92 -0.05 10.76
CA ALA A 360 13.95 -0.99 10.22
C ALA A 360 14.45 -2.42 10.45
N GLY A 361 13.81 -3.14 11.38
CA GLY A 361 14.27 -4.44 11.84
C GLY A 361 15.64 -4.37 12.49
N GLU A 362 16.61 -5.11 11.95
CA GLU A 362 18.02 -5.14 12.36
C GLU A 362 18.91 -4.15 11.58
N TRP A 363 18.32 -3.24 10.79
CA TRP A 363 19.04 -2.33 9.89
C TRP A 363 18.88 -0.89 10.32
N PHE A 364 19.97 -0.13 10.32
CA PHE A 364 19.90 1.33 10.39
C PHE A 364 19.73 1.92 9.01
N ARG A 365 18.82 2.87 8.88
CA ARG A 365 18.81 3.85 7.80
C ARG A 365 19.79 4.96 8.16
N VAL A 366 20.77 5.19 7.31
CA VAL A 366 21.85 6.14 7.52
C VAL A 366 21.92 7.16 6.40
N ARG A 367 22.40 8.35 6.74
CA ARG A 367 22.75 9.42 5.79
C ARG A 367 24.25 9.66 5.83
N LEU A 368 24.86 9.72 4.66
CA LEU A 368 26.26 10.06 4.48
C LEU A 368 26.47 11.59 4.37
N PRO A 369 27.71 12.08 4.50
CA PRO A 369 28.03 13.50 4.39
C PRO A 369 27.71 14.11 3.02
N ASP A 370 27.75 13.30 1.96
CA ASP A 370 27.38 13.69 0.59
C ASP A 370 25.85 13.76 0.39
N GLY A 371 25.06 13.45 1.43
CA GLY A 371 23.61 13.43 1.40
C GLY A 371 23.00 12.08 1.02
N THR A 372 23.79 11.10 0.60
CA THR A 372 23.33 9.76 0.20
C THR A 372 22.65 9.05 1.36
N ASN A 373 21.43 8.55 1.14
CA ASN A 373 20.69 7.72 2.10
C ASN A 373 20.77 6.25 1.74
N GLY A 374 20.85 5.37 2.75
CA GLY A 374 20.77 3.93 2.55
C GLY A 374 20.69 3.16 3.86
N TYR A 375 20.79 1.85 3.78
CA TYR A 375 20.67 0.94 4.91
C TYR A 375 21.96 0.17 5.16
N VAL A 376 22.31 0.04 6.43
CA VAL A 376 23.42 -0.79 6.92
C VAL A 376 22.95 -1.69 8.05
N ALA A 377 23.56 -2.86 8.21
CA ALA A 377 23.20 -3.74 9.33
C ALA A 377 23.64 -3.09 10.65
N ALA A 378 22.71 -2.92 11.60
CA ALA A 378 22.94 -2.17 12.83
C ALA A 378 24.09 -2.77 13.66
N ARG A 379 24.17 -4.10 13.72
CA ARG A 379 25.25 -4.84 14.40
C ARG A 379 26.67 -4.62 13.84
N LEU A 380 26.80 -3.93 12.71
CA LEU A 380 28.08 -3.62 12.06
C LEU A 380 28.45 -2.14 12.23
N MET A 381 27.69 -1.39 13.02
CA MET A 381 27.92 0.02 13.30
C MET A 381 28.35 0.20 14.76
N GLU A 382 29.23 1.17 14.98
CA GLU A 382 29.69 1.60 16.31
C GLU A 382 29.36 3.08 16.47
N ALA A 383 29.00 3.52 17.68
CA ALA A 383 28.86 4.94 17.98
C ALA A 383 30.17 5.66 17.65
N ALA A 384 30.08 6.78 16.93
CA ALA A 384 31.26 7.60 16.69
C ALA A 384 31.67 8.22 18.03
N GLY A 385 32.75 7.75 18.64
CA GLY A 385 33.28 8.35 19.87
C GLY A 385 33.67 9.82 19.65
N ASP A 386 33.67 10.60 20.73
CA ASP A 386 33.94 12.06 20.75
C ASP A 386 35.24 12.50 20.04
N ASN A 387 36.15 11.56 19.73
CA ASN A 387 37.43 11.83 19.05
C ASN A 387 37.34 12.02 17.53
N ALA A 388 36.18 11.90 16.89
CA ALA A 388 36.02 12.16 15.45
C ALA A 388 35.95 13.66 15.08
N GLU A 389 35.95 14.56 16.07
CA GLU A 389 35.86 16.01 15.88
C GLU A 389 37.12 16.64 15.25
N ILE A 390 38.26 15.93 15.22
CA ILE A 390 39.55 16.52 14.83
C ILE A 390 39.88 16.32 13.34
N ALA A 391 39.19 15.44 12.61
CA ALA A 391 39.57 15.11 11.23
C ALA A 391 38.95 16.03 10.15
N ALA A 392 37.99 16.90 10.50
CA ALA A 392 37.29 17.75 9.53
C ALA A 392 37.86 19.18 9.41
N ASP A 393 38.76 19.62 10.30
CA ASP A 393 39.24 21.02 10.36
C ASP A 393 40.77 21.17 10.12
N GLY A 394 41.43 20.12 9.60
CA GLY A 394 42.89 20.05 9.49
C GLY A 394 43.50 20.37 8.12
N GLY A 395 42.82 21.12 7.25
CA GLY A 395 43.20 21.26 5.84
C GLY A 395 43.39 22.70 5.34
N GLY A 396 44.14 23.54 6.07
CA GLY A 396 44.47 24.89 5.60
C GLY A 396 45.59 25.55 6.40
N ARG A 397 46.83 25.37 5.96
CA ARG A 397 47.93 26.32 6.18
C ARG A 397 48.69 26.52 4.89
#